data_AF-A0A7C3PV96-F1
#
_entry.id   AF-A0A7C3PV96-F1
#
_cell.length_a   1.000
_cell.length_b   1.000
_cell.length_c   1.000
_cell.angle_alpha   90.00
_cell.angle_beta   90.00
_cell.angle_gamma   90.00
#
_symmetry.space_group_name_H-M   'P 1'
#
loop_
_entity.id
_entity.type
_entity.pdbx_description
1 polymer ?
#
loop_
_entity_poly.entity_id
_entity_poly.type
_entity_poly.pdbx_seq_one_letter_code
_entity_poly.pdbx_strand_id
1 'polypeptide(L)'
;ENSSAYYNLRRHIIGTAKYTFYISEAKLISVYPLVAVRYANAAPLQYDVNAVLDWARKGWFGVTYRSNYAVGLNLGVRLNNTLRAGYAYDLAIGSIKNYSGGSHEIFLGYTFGKKEEEKKDESVDRLKQDLLVDSMIAVLKKQNDDDKKKMENMQQQIDSLKKNQGQGGANSPGGNNPGGNTPGNSPTPSAMNDSTGTMRISNASDFKDEEGKMVMPNYYVIVGAFKNKEGAEEQKKKYIMRGFPLTTIFFNDKRNLYYVCVVGTTNEEAANKELADAKFGTPDAWIFVLK
;
A
#
# COMPACT_ATOMS: atom_id res chain seq x y z
N GLU A 1 26.49 -36.25 -57.23
CA GLU A 1 25.49 -35.18 -57.41
C GLU A 1 25.64 -34.19 -56.27
N ASN A 2 25.95 -32.93 -56.57
CA ASN A 2 26.01 -31.84 -55.58
C ASN A 2 24.62 -31.22 -55.47
N SER A 3 23.84 -31.62 -54.47
CA SER A 3 22.55 -30.99 -54.15
C SER A 3 22.80 -29.70 -53.36
N SER A 4 22.97 -28.59 -54.08
CA SER A 4 22.95 -27.25 -53.49
C SER A 4 21.56 -26.97 -52.92
N ALA A 5 21.39 -27.12 -51.61
CA ALA A 5 20.18 -26.72 -50.92
C ALA A 5 20.04 -25.19 -51.01
N TYR A 6 19.16 -24.72 -51.89
CA TYR A 6 18.79 -23.31 -51.95
C TYR A 6 17.99 -22.93 -50.69
N TYR A 7 18.67 -22.33 -49.71
CA TYR A 7 18.00 -21.72 -48.56
C TYR A 7 17.26 -20.46 -49.03
N ASN A 8 15.95 -20.60 -49.30
CA ASN A 8 15.09 -19.44 -49.53
C ASN A 8 14.78 -18.78 -48.17
N LEU A 9 15.51 -17.71 -47.84
CA LEU A 9 15.14 -16.85 -46.72
C LEU A 9 13.85 -16.10 -47.06
N ARG A 10 12.74 -16.52 -46.45
CA ARG A 10 11.48 -15.78 -46.54
C ARG A 10 11.49 -14.62 -45.55
N ARG A 11 11.12 -13.44 -46.01
CA ARG A 11 10.99 -12.26 -45.14
C ARG A 11 9.75 -12.41 -44.26
N HIS A 12 9.94 -12.21 -42.96
CA HIS A 12 8.86 -12.07 -41.98
C HIS A 12 8.76 -10.61 -41.57
N ILE A 13 7.55 -10.07 -41.57
CA ILE A 13 7.23 -8.72 -41.08
C ILE A 13 6.33 -8.88 -39.86
N ILE A 14 6.67 -8.20 -38.77
CA ILE A 14 5.92 -8.24 -37.52
C ILE A 14 5.56 -6.81 -37.13
N GLY A 15 4.26 -6.56 -36.92
CA GLY A 15 3.74 -5.31 -36.36
C GLY A 15 3.14 -5.55 -34.99
N THR A 16 3.30 -4.60 -34.06
CA THR A 16 2.76 -4.70 -32.70
C THR A 16 2.08 -3.40 -32.27
N ALA A 17 1.01 -3.51 -31.49
CA ALA A 17 0.29 -2.38 -30.92
C ALA A 17 -0.09 -2.70 -29.47
N LYS A 18 0.23 -1.79 -28.55
CA LYS A 18 -0.01 -1.93 -27.10
C LYS A 18 -0.68 -0.66 -26.58
N TYR A 19 -1.64 -0.82 -25.68
CA TYR A 19 -2.20 0.29 -24.92
C TYR A 19 -2.18 -0.02 -23.43
N THR A 20 -1.80 0.92 -22.58
CA THR A 20 -1.67 0.70 -21.13
C THR A 20 -2.75 1.46 -20.37
N PHE A 21 -3.55 0.72 -19.61
CA PHE A 21 -4.54 1.25 -18.67
C PHE A 21 -3.97 1.18 -17.25
N TYR A 22 -3.95 2.30 -16.54
CA TYR A 22 -3.57 2.35 -15.13
C TYR A 22 -4.82 2.16 -14.28
N ILE A 23 -4.92 1.01 -13.60
CA ILE A 23 -6.06 0.72 -12.71
C ILE A 23 -5.87 1.44 -11.37
N SER A 24 -4.64 1.46 -10.88
CA SER A 24 -4.27 2.17 -9.67
C SER A 24 -2.87 2.70 -9.80
N GLU A 25 -2.77 4.02 -9.91
CA GLU A 25 -1.49 4.72 -9.96
C GLU A 25 -0.75 4.61 -8.63
N ALA A 26 -1.48 4.72 -7.50
CA ALA A 26 -0.91 4.56 -6.16
C ALA A 26 -0.29 3.16 -5.93
N LYS A 27 -0.94 2.09 -6.43
CA LYS A 27 -0.45 0.71 -6.27
C LYS A 27 0.44 0.24 -7.43
N LEU A 28 0.64 1.08 -8.45
CA LEU A 28 1.36 0.79 -9.70
C LEU A 28 0.86 -0.51 -10.36
N ILE A 29 -0.47 -0.62 -10.47
CA ILE A 29 -1.15 -1.74 -11.14
C ILE A 29 -1.64 -1.24 -12.49
N SER A 30 -1.21 -1.92 -13.54
CA SER A 30 -1.61 -1.63 -14.90
C SER A 30 -2.13 -2.88 -15.59
N VAL A 31 -3.03 -2.68 -16.55
CA VAL A 31 -3.46 -3.72 -17.48
C VAL A 31 -3.20 -3.20 -18.89
N TYR A 32 -2.59 -4.03 -19.73
CA TYR A 32 -2.37 -3.66 -21.13
C TYR A 32 -2.78 -4.79 -22.07
N PRO A 33 -3.68 -4.53 -23.04
CA PRO A 33 -3.75 -5.34 -24.23
C PRO A 33 -2.55 -5.07 -25.15
N LEU A 34 -2.09 -6.13 -25.81
CA LEU A 34 -1.04 -6.11 -26.84
C LEU A 34 -1.47 -7.02 -27.99
N VAL A 35 -1.54 -6.46 -29.18
CA VAL A 35 -1.80 -7.19 -30.42
C VAL A 35 -0.52 -7.25 -31.24
N ALA A 36 -0.21 -8.42 -31.81
CA ALA A 36 0.87 -8.61 -32.76
C ALA A 36 0.32 -9.24 -34.04
N VAL A 37 0.77 -8.78 -35.19
CA VAL A 37 0.42 -9.36 -36.50
C VAL A 37 1.72 -9.76 -37.19
N ARG A 38 1.77 -10.99 -37.70
CA ARG A 38 2.90 -11.52 -38.44
C ARG A 38 2.49 -11.84 -39.88
N TYR A 39 3.23 -11.29 -40.82
CA TYR A 39 3.06 -11.50 -42.24
C TYR A 39 4.32 -12.12 -42.85
N ALA A 40 4.15 -13.15 -43.67
CA ALA A 40 5.22 -13.75 -44.46
C ALA A 40 4.67 -14.19 -45.82
N ASN A 41 5.50 -14.08 -46.86
CA ASN A 41 5.08 -14.43 -48.21
C ASN A 41 4.78 -15.94 -48.31
N ALA A 42 3.60 -16.27 -48.87
CA ALA A 42 3.07 -17.62 -49.02
C ALA A 42 2.93 -18.39 -47.68
N ALA A 43 2.63 -17.69 -46.59
CA ALA A 43 2.16 -18.25 -45.33
C ALA A 43 0.84 -17.57 -44.90
N PRO A 44 -0.07 -18.28 -44.20
CA PRO A 44 -1.27 -17.65 -43.64
C PRO A 44 -0.91 -16.50 -42.71
N LEU A 45 -1.70 -15.42 -42.74
CA LEU A 45 -1.57 -14.31 -41.80
C LEU A 45 -1.78 -14.83 -40.37
N GLN A 46 -0.89 -14.47 -39.46
CA GLN A 46 -0.98 -14.85 -38.05
C GLN A 46 -1.13 -13.61 -37.18
N TYR A 47 -1.93 -13.71 -36.12
CA TYR A 47 -2.05 -12.65 -35.13
C TYR A 47 -2.10 -13.22 -33.72
N ASP A 48 -1.55 -12.46 -32.79
CA ASP A 48 -1.58 -12.74 -31.36
C ASP A 48 -2.29 -11.61 -30.64
N VAL A 49 -3.17 -11.96 -29.72
CA VAL A 49 -3.80 -11.03 -28.79
C VAL A 49 -3.37 -11.41 -27.39
N ASN A 50 -2.81 -10.46 -26.66
CA ASN A 50 -2.29 -10.64 -25.32
C ASN A 50 -2.98 -9.64 -24.40
N ALA A 51 -3.36 -10.07 -23.21
CA ALA A 51 -3.80 -9.19 -22.13
C ALA A 51 -2.94 -9.48 -20.92
N VAL A 52 -2.30 -8.45 -20.37
CA VAL A 52 -1.40 -8.60 -19.22
C VAL A 52 -1.84 -7.67 -18.11
N LEU A 53 -2.03 -8.23 -16.92
CA LEU A 53 -2.07 -7.51 -15.66
C LEU A 53 -0.65 -7.46 -15.10
N ASP A 54 -0.12 -6.26 -14.97
CA ASP A 54 1.21 -6.02 -14.44
C ASP A 54 1.14 -5.26 -13.11
N TRP A 55 1.71 -5.87 -12.09
CA TRP A 55 1.94 -5.25 -10.79
C TRP A 55 3.43 -4.97 -10.65
N ALA A 56 3.82 -3.71 -10.91
CA ALA A 56 5.18 -3.30 -11.18
C ALA A 56 6.25 -3.85 -10.20
N ARG A 57 5.91 -3.96 -8.91
CA ARG A 57 6.84 -4.43 -7.86
C ARG A 57 6.66 -5.88 -7.41
N LYS A 58 5.64 -6.59 -7.89
CA LYS A 58 5.33 -7.96 -7.44
C LYS A 58 5.45 -8.98 -8.54
N GLY A 59 4.88 -8.71 -9.70
CA GLY A 59 4.74 -9.73 -10.72
C GLY A 59 3.75 -9.36 -11.79
N TRP A 60 3.42 -10.32 -12.63
CA TRP A 60 2.46 -10.15 -13.69
C TRP A 60 1.69 -11.44 -13.92
N PHE A 61 0.54 -11.29 -14.55
CA PHE A 61 -0.28 -12.37 -15.05
C PHE A 61 -0.74 -11.98 -16.45
N GLY A 62 -0.63 -12.89 -17.41
CA GLY A 62 -0.99 -12.65 -18.79
C GLY A 62 -1.69 -13.83 -19.41
N VAL A 63 -2.60 -13.50 -20.32
CA VAL A 63 -3.28 -14.47 -21.18
C VAL A 63 -2.97 -14.09 -22.63
N THR A 64 -2.67 -15.10 -23.43
CA THR A 64 -2.30 -14.94 -24.83
C THR A 64 -3.20 -15.83 -25.68
N TYR A 65 -3.77 -15.28 -26.74
CA TYR A 65 -4.40 -16.02 -27.81
C TYR A 65 -3.54 -15.90 -29.06
N ARG A 66 -3.04 -17.01 -29.58
CA ARG A 66 -2.30 -17.06 -30.85
C ARG A 66 -3.17 -17.75 -31.90
N SER A 67 -3.51 -17.02 -32.95
CA SER A 67 -4.41 -17.51 -33.99
C SER A 67 -3.91 -18.81 -34.60
N ASN A 68 -4.80 -19.82 -34.69
CA ASN A 68 -4.53 -21.14 -35.26
C ASN A 68 -3.37 -21.91 -34.61
N TYR A 69 -2.97 -21.54 -33.39
CA TYR A 69 -1.83 -22.15 -32.71
C TYR A 69 -2.12 -22.55 -31.27
N ALA A 70 -2.29 -21.59 -30.36
CA ALA A 70 -2.40 -21.87 -28.93
C ALA A 70 -3.14 -20.79 -28.14
N VAL A 71 -3.69 -21.19 -26.99
CA VAL A 71 -4.06 -20.29 -25.90
C VAL A 71 -3.02 -20.45 -24.79
N GLY A 72 -2.34 -19.36 -24.45
CA GLY A 72 -1.29 -19.31 -23.46
C GLY A 72 -1.72 -18.61 -22.18
N LEU A 73 -1.20 -19.09 -21.06
CA LEU A 73 -1.17 -18.39 -19.78
C LEU A 73 0.28 -18.13 -19.42
N ASN A 74 0.57 -16.95 -18.88
CA ASN A 74 1.87 -16.65 -18.30
C ASN A 74 1.70 -15.95 -16.95
N LEU A 75 2.54 -16.30 -16.00
CA LEU A 75 2.60 -15.62 -14.72
C LEU A 75 4.05 -15.56 -14.25
N GLY A 76 4.39 -14.47 -13.57
CA GLY A 76 5.74 -14.26 -13.12
C GLY A 76 5.79 -13.41 -11.86
N VAL A 77 6.86 -13.59 -11.11
CA VAL A 77 7.17 -12.86 -9.89
C VAL A 77 8.48 -12.10 -10.04
N ARG A 78 8.51 -10.90 -9.49
CA ARG A 78 9.71 -10.07 -9.35
C ARG A 78 10.18 -10.23 -7.91
N LEU A 79 11.21 -11.06 -7.71
CA LEU A 79 11.74 -11.37 -6.38
C LEU A 79 12.45 -10.16 -5.77
N ASN A 80 13.13 -9.40 -6.62
CA ASN A 80 13.77 -8.12 -6.30
C ASN A 80 13.95 -7.31 -7.61
N ASN A 81 14.69 -6.20 -7.54
CA ASN A 81 14.89 -5.32 -8.71
C ASN A 81 15.74 -5.96 -9.83
N THR A 82 16.38 -7.11 -9.59
CA THR A 82 17.31 -7.75 -10.54
C THR A 82 16.84 -9.12 -11.00
N LEU A 83 16.19 -9.88 -10.12
CA LEU A 83 15.79 -11.27 -10.30
C LEU A 83 14.28 -11.40 -10.48
N ARG A 84 13.91 -12.10 -11.55
CA ARG A 84 12.53 -12.44 -11.90
C ARG A 84 12.45 -13.90 -12.29
N ALA A 85 11.37 -14.55 -11.92
CA ALA A 85 11.07 -15.92 -12.31
C ALA A 85 9.63 -15.98 -12.81
N GLY A 86 9.34 -16.93 -13.69
CA GLY A 86 7.97 -17.18 -14.05
C GLY A 86 7.80 -18.44 -14.85
N TYR A 87 6.54 -18.66 -15.18
CA TYR A 87 6.05 -19.87 -15.78
C TYR A 87 5.00 -19.53 -16.83
N ALA A 88 5.06 -20.21 -17.96
CA ALA A 88 4.09 -20.11 -19.03
C ALA A 88 3.59 -21.50 -19.41
N TYR A 89 2.32 -21.55 -19.78
CA TYR A 89 1.65 -22.75 -20.25
C TYR A 89 0.90 -22.43 -21.54
N ASP A 90 1.22 -23.11 -22.62
CA ASP A 90 0.56 -22.96 -23.91
C ASP A 90 -0.28 -24.20 -24.22
N LEU A 91 -1.60 -24.02 -24.28
CA LEU A 91 -2.53 -25.04 -24.73
C LEU A 91 -2.68 -24.95 -26.25
N ALA A 92 -2.19 -25.95 -26.97
CA ALA A 92 -2.37 -26.05 -28.41
C ALA A 92 -3.86 -26.13 -28.80
N ILE A 93 -4.27 -25.35 -29.81
CA ILE A 93 -5.64 -25.32 -30.33
C ILE A 93 -5.66 -25.53 -31.86
N GLY A 94 -6.87 -25.72 -32.40
CA GLY A 94 -7.09 -25.88 -33.83
C GLY A 94 -6.40 -27.11 -34.40
N SER A 95 -5.87 -26.99 -35.62
CA SER A 95 -5.24 -28.07 -36.38
C SER A 95 -3.98 -28.64 -35.72
N ILE A 96 -3.34 -27.85 -34.84
CA ILE A 96 -2.09 -28.22 -34.17
C ILE A 96 -2.34 -29.08 -32.93
N LYS A 97 -3.54 -29.06 -32.35
CA LYS A 97 -3.89 -29.88 -31.18
C LYS A 97 -3.66 -31.38 -31.39
N ASN A 98 -3.87 -31.87 -32.61
CA ASN A 98 -3.69 -33.29 -32.94
C ASN A 98 -2.21 -33.72 -32.98
N TYR A 99 -1.28 -32.77 -33.00
CA TYR A 99 0.15 -32.99 -33.11
C TYR A 99 0.95 -32.43 -31.91
N SER A 100 0.29 -31.69 -31.00
CA SER A 100 0.92 -31.06 -29.84
C SER A 100 -0.02 -31.09 -28.62
N GLY A 101 0.47 -31.63 -27.50
CA GLY A 101 -0.29 -31.81 -26.25
C GLY A 101 -0.31 -30.58 -25.32
N GLY A 102 0.36 -29.50 -25.68
CA GLY A 102 0.61 -28.32 -24.84
C GLY A 102 2.06 -28.23 -24.36
N SER A 103 2.50 -27.02 -24.01
CA SER A 103 3.88 -26.71 -23.62
C SER A 103 3.95 -26.07 -22.24
N HIS A 104 4.97 -26.45 -21.46
CA HIS A 104 5.28 -25.90 -20.16
C HIS A 104 6.65 -25.21 -20.25
N GLU A 105 6.71 -23.92 -19.93
CA GLU A 105 7.94 -23.15 -19.95
C GLU A 105 8.20 -22.52 -18.60
N ILE A 106 9.43 -22.65 -18.12
CA ILE A 106 9.92 -21.96 -16.93
C ILE A 106 11.04 -21.03 -17.38
N PHE A 107 11.03 -19.78 -16.93
CA PHE A 107 12.10 -18.85 -17.21
C PHE A 107 12.61 -18.17 -15.94
N LEU A 108 13.91 -17.89 -15.95
CA LEU A 108 14.60 -17.11 -14.93
C LEU A 108 15.31 -15.95 -15.63
N GLY A 109 15.08 -14.74 -15.13
CA GLY A 109 15.71 -13.53 -15.66
C GLY A 109 16.53 -12.84 -14.59
N TYR A 110 17.74 -12.44 -14.95
CA TYR A 110 18.62 -11.64 -14.11
C TYR A 110 19.05 -10.38 -14.88
N THR A 111 19.01 -9.22 -14.20
CA THR A 111 19.40 -7.93 -14.77
C THR A 111 20.73 -7.50 -14.16
N PHE A 112 21.75 -7.29 -15.00
CA PHE A 112 23.06 -6.79 -14.59
C PHE A 112 23.10 -5.26 -14.58
N GLY A 113 23.86 -4.70 -13.65
CA GLY A 113 24.04 -3.25 -13.49
C GLY A 113 23.24 -2.68 -12.31
N LYS A 114 23.76 -1.60 -11.70
CA LYS A 114 22.94 -0.77 -10.82
C LYS A 114 21.92 -0.09 -11.72
N LYS A 115 20.63 -0.15 -11.37
CA LYS A 115 19.66 0.79 -11.92
C LYS A 115 20.23 2.16 -11.57
N GLU A 116 20.82 2.87 -12.53
CA GLU A 116 21.02 4.32 -12.36
C GLU A 116 19.68 4.81 -11.85
N GLU A 117 19.69 5.49 -10.70
CA GLU A 117 18.51 6.22 -10.29
C GLU A 117 18.15 7.07 -11.50
N GLU A 118 17.10 6.66 -12.24
CA GLU A 118 16.61 7.36 -13.41
C GLU A 118 16.59 8.81 -12.99
N LYS A 119 17.38 9.67 -13.67
CA LYS A 119 17.42 11.12 -13.38
C LYS A 119 15.98 11.50 -13.14
N LYS A 120 15.66 11.83 -11.88
CA LYS A 120 14.30 12.07 -11.42
C LYS A 120 13.68 13.00 -12.44
N ASP A 121 12.80 12.46 -13.28
CA ASP A 121 12.09 13.28 -14.23
C ASP A 121 11.21 14.14 -13.33
N GLU A 122 11.60 15.41 -13.16
CA GLU A 122 10.93 16.32 -12.24
C GLU A 122 9.43 16.35 -12.53
N SER A 123 9.03 16.10 -13.77
CA SER A 123 7.62 15.98 -14.15
C SER A 123 6.93 14.78 -13.49
N VAL A 124 7.58 13.62 -13.40
CA VAL A 124 7.02 12.41 -12.78
C VAL A 124 7.01 12.50 -11.26
N ASP A 125 8.03 13.12 -10.65
CA ASP A 125 8.03 13.36 -9.20
C ASP A 125 6.99 14.43 -8.81
N ARG A 126 6.80 15.48 -9.63
CA ARG A 126 5.70 16.44 -9.47
C ARG A 126 4.34 15.75 -9.62
N LEU A 127 4.15 14.91 -10.64
CA LEU A 127 2.90 14.16 -10.83
C LEU A 127 2.60 13.22 -9.66
N LYS A 128 3.61 12.49 -9.15
CA LYS A 128 3.45 11.68 -7.94
C LYS A 128 3.11 12.52 -6.72
N GLN A 129 3.74 13.69 -6.59
CA GLN A 129 3.48 14.61 -5.48
C GLN A 129 2.08 15.20 -5.57
N ASP A 130 1.62 15.58 -6.75
CA ASP A 130 0.26 16.07 -7.00
C ASP A 130 -0.78 14.98 -6.73
N LEU A 131 -0.55 13.73 -7.17
CA LEU A 131 -1.43 12.59 -6.86
C LEU A 131 -1.46 12.27 -5.36
N LEU A 132 -0.32 12.39 -4.67
CA LEU A 132 -0.25 12.23 -3.21
C LEU A 132 -1.03 13.35 -2.51
N VAL A 133 -0.85 14.60 -2.95
CA VAL A 133 -1.56 15.78 -2.42
C VAL A 133 -3.06 15.65 -2.64
N ASP A 134 -3.52 15.24 -3.82
CA ASP A 134 -4.94 15.02 -4.11
C ASP A 134 -5.54 13.92 -3.24
N SER A 135 -4.81 12.81 -3.07
CA SER A 135 -5.25 11.72 -2.18
C SER A 135 -5.33 12.19 -0.72
N MET A 136 -4.39 13.01 -0.28
CA MET A 136 -4.35 13.57 1.07
C MET A 136 -5.47 14.60 1.29
N ILE A 137 -5.74 15.47 0.32
CA ILE A 137 -6.88 16.40 0.33
C ILE A 137 -8.20 15.64 0.42
N ALA A 138 -8.35 14.54 -0.32
CA ALA A 138 -9.56 13.72 -0.26
C ALA A 138 -9.78 13.11 1.13
N VAL A 139 -8.72 12.60 1.77
CA VAL A 139 -8.81 12.06 3.14
C VAL A 139 -9.11 13.16 4.16
N LEU A 140 -8.44 14.30 4.08
CA LEU A 140 -8.66 15.43 4.99
C LEU A 140 -10.09 15.99 4.88
N LYS A 141 -10.63 16.09 3.67
CA LYS A 141 -12.04 16.50 3.46
C LYS A 141 -13.00 15.53 4.12
N LYS A 142 -12.80 14.23 3.92
CA LYS A 142 -13.63 13.20 4.54
C LYS A 142 -13.59 13.28 6.08
N GLN A 143 -12.39 13.48 6.64
CA GLN A 143 -12.23 13.62 8.08
C GLN A 143 -12.91 14.88 8.62
N ASN A 144 -12.77 16.02 7.93
CA ASN A 144 -13.46 17.26 8.30
C ASN A 144 -14.99 17.11 8.24
N ASP A 145 -15.53 16.38 7.25
CA ASP A 145 -16.97 16.11 7.16
C ASP A 145 -17.45 15.22 8.32
N ASP A 146 -16.66 14.21 8.70
CA ASP A 146 -16.96 13.34 9.83
C ASP A 146 -16.89 14.11 11.18
N ASP A 147 -15.90 14.98 11.34
CA ASP A 147 -15.76 15.82 12.53
C ASP A 147 -16.86 16.88 12.60
N LYS A 148 -17.29 17.43 11.47
CA LYS A 148 -18.46 18.32 11.41
C LYS A 148 -19.73 17.63 11.89
N LYS A 149 -19.99 16.39 11.45
CA LYS A 149 -21.14 15.59 11.93
C LYS A 149 -21.07 15.33 13.43
N LYS A 150 -19.87 15.06 13.98
CA LYS A 150 -19.69 14.91 15.43
C LYS A 150 -19.95 16.21 16.17
N MET A 151 -19.48 17.35 15.65
CA MET A 151 -19.73 18.67 16.24
C MET A 151 -21.22 19.02 16.25
N GLU A 152 -21.94 18.70 15.19
CA GLU A 152 -23.40 18.88 15.12
C GLU A 152 -24.12 18.00 16.17
N ASN A 153 -23.74 16.73 16.29
CA ASN A 153 -24.29 15.83 17.31
C ASN A 153 -23.97 16.30 18.74
N MET A 154 -22.75 16.80 18.97
CA MET A 154 -22.33 17.32 20.27
C MET A 154 -23.07 18.61 20.64
N GLN A 155 -23.30 19.49 19.66
CA GLN A 155 -24.10 20.70 19.86
C GLN A 155 -25.54 20.37 20.24
N GLN A 156 -26.16 19.39 19.56
CA GLN A 156 -27.49 18.89 19.93
C GLN A 156 -27.52 18.30 21.36
N GLN A 157 -26.45 17.63 21.77
CA GLN A 157 -26.29 17.14 23.14
C GLN A 157 -26.20 18.30 24.15
N ILE A 158 -25.43 19.35 23.85
CA ILE A 158 -25.32 20.54 24.70
C ILE A 158 -26.68 21.26 24.82
N ASP A 159 -27.42 21.38 23.73
CA ASP A 159 -28.71 22.06 23.72
C ASP A 159 -29.77 21.28 24.51
N SER A 160 -29.74 19.94 24.44
CA SER A 160 -30.61 19.08 25.27
C SER A 160 -30.23 19.12 26.76
N LEU A 161 -28.95 19.19 27.09
CA LEU A 161 -28.48 19.36 28.48
C LEU A 161 -28.86 20.73 29.07
N LYS A 162 -28.75 21.81 28.28
CA LYS A 162 -29.20 23.16 28.70
C LYS A 162 -30.70 23.23 28.94
N LYS A 163 -31.50 22.51 28.14
CA LYS A 163 -32.96 22.42 28.33
C LYS A 163 -33.32 21.71 29.63
N ASN A 164 -32.51 20.75 30.08
CA ASN A 164 -32.68 20.05 31.35
C ASN A 164 -32.17 20.83 32.58
N GLN A 165 -31.20 21.74 32.43
CA GLN A 165 -30.72 22.60 33.53
C GLN A 165 -31.64 23.79 33.85
N GLY A 166 -32.71 24.02 33.07
CA GLY A 166 -33.69 25.10 33.30
C GLY A 166 -34.73 24.84 34.41
N GLN A 167 -34.71 23.69 35.07
CA GLN A 167 -35.56 23.39 36.24
C GLN A 167 -34.74 22.74 37.35
N GLY A 168 -34.38 23.52 38.38
CA GLY A 168 -33.75 23.00 39.59
C GLY A 168 -32.88 24.01 40.32
N GLY A 169 -33.51 25.03 40.92
CA GLY A 169 -32.85 25.94 41.86
C GLY A 169 -32.93 25.46 43.31
N ALA A 170 -31.86 25.75 44.06
CA ALA A 170 -31.73 25.87 45.51
C ALA A 170 -31.58 24.58 46.37
N ASN A 171 -30.37 24.31 46.85
CA ASN A 171 -29.99 24.57 48.26
C ASN A 171 -28.54 24.14 48.58
N SER A 172 -27.83 25.00 49.32
CA SER A 172 -26.66 24.68 50.16
C SER A 172 -27.07 24.87 51.62
N PRO A 173 -26.55 24.07 52.57
CA PRO A 173 -25.40 24.49 53.39
C PRO A 173 -24.40 23.32 53.64
N GLY A 174 -23.09 23.49 53.82
CA GLY A 174 -22.36 24.27 54.83
C GLY A 174 -21.80 23.33 55.91
N GLY A 175 -20.48 23.09 55.97
CA GLY A 175 -19.84 22.26 57.00
C GLY A 175 -18.32 22.04 56.88
N ASN A 176 -17.56 22.78 57.71
CA ASN A 176 -16.15 22.65 58.16
C ASN A 176 -15.77 21.23 58.69
N ASN A 177 -14.54 20.70 58.85
CA ASN A 177 -13.11 21.07 58.71
C ASN A 177 -12.27 19.74 58.94
N PRO A 178 -10.99 19.69 59.39
CA PRO A 178 -9.76 19.40 58.63
C PRO A 178 -8.98 18.09 58.99
N GLY A 179 -7.97 17.75 58.17
CA GLY A 179 -6.66 17.21 58.62
C GLY A 179 -6.30 15.74 58.29
N GLY A 180 -5.11 15.51 57.70
CA GLY A 180 -4.45 14.19 57.66
C GLY A 180 -3.39 14.01 56.55
N ASN A 181 -2.13 13.79 56.94
CA ASN A 181 -0.89 13.71 56.15
C ASN A 181 -0.72 12.46 55.23
N THR A 182 0.04 12.68 54.14
CA THR A 182 1.05 11.90 53.34
C THR A 182 1.47 10.45 53.73
N PRO A 183 2.30 9.74 52.92
CA PRO A 183 2.42 9.59 51.45
C PRO A 183 2.47 8.09 51.02
N GLY A 184 2.14 7.73 49.76
CA GLY A 184 2.34 6.33 49.35
C GLY A 184 2.05 5.98 47.90
N ASN A 185 3.11 5.58 47.20
CA ASN A 185 3.19 4.78 45.98
C ASN A 185 2.59 5.33 44.68
N SER A 186 3.51 5.78 43.82
CA SER A 186 3.46 5.55 42.38
C SER A 186 3.19 4.07 42.07
N PRO A 187 2.29 3.78 41.14
CA PRO A 187 2.49 2.69 40.20
C PRO A 187 2.85 3.32 38.85
N THR A 188 4.08 3.10 38.44
CA THR A 188 4.47 3.09 37.02
C THR A 188 3.36 2.42 36.19
N PRO A 189 2.84 3.04 35.12
CA PRO A 189 1.94 2.35 34.21
C PRO A 189 2.73 1.27 33.46
N SER A 190 2.77 0.07 34.05
CA SER A 190 3.08 -1.16 33.33
C SER A 190 2.12 -1.24 32.17
N ALA A 191 2.66 -1.35 30.96
CA ALA A 191 1.88 -1.60 29.76
C ALA A 191 1.01 -2.85 30.00
N MET A 192 -0.30 -2.64 30.19
CA MET A 192 -1.29 -3.70 30.13
C MET A 192 -1.26 -4.23 28.69
N ASN A 193 -0.62 -5.38 28.52
CA ASN A 193 -0.56 -6.11 27.29
C ASN A 193 -1.88 -6.88 27.17
N ASP A 194 -2.77 -6.45 26.28
CA ASP A 194 -3.91 -7.27 25.89
C ASP A 194 -3.40 -8.48 25.11
N SER A 195 -4.08 -9.61 25.28
CA SER A 195 -3.62 -10.99 25.00
C SER A 195 -3.53 -11.31 23.50
N THR A 196 -3.57 -10.30 22.63
CA THR A 196 -3.39 -10.39 21.18
C THR A 196 -2.02 -9.88 20.71
N GLY A 197 -1.23 -9.24 21.60
CA GLY A 197 0.14 -8.75 21.29
C GLY A 197 0.22 -7.60 20.27
N THR A 198 -0.92 -7.20 19.70
CA THR A 198 -1.04 -6.21 18.62
C THR A 198 -1.36 -4.80 19.09
N MET A 199 -1.77 -4.61 20.34
CA MET A 199 -2.11 -3.28 20.88
C MET A 199 -1.17 -2.90 22.02
N ARG A 200 -0.63 -1.69 21.97
CA ARG A 200 0.27 -1.13 23.00
C ARG A 200 -0.30 0.19 23.48
N ILE A 201 -0.44 0.37 24.79
CA ILE A 201 -0.94 1.62 25.38
C ILE A 201 0.27 2.46 25.82
N SER A 202 0.26 3.76 25.53
CA SER A 202 1.30 4.71 25.97
C SER A 202 0.72 6.12 26.12
N ASN A 203 1.44 7.02 26.80
CA ASN A 203 0.98 8.41 26.96
C ASN A 203 1.31 9.21 25.70
N ALA A 204 0.35 9.98 25.22
CA ALA A 204 0.52 10.83 24.03
C ALA A 204 1.62 11.90 24.25
N SER A 205 1.76 12.39 25.48
CA SER A 205 2.79 13.35 25.90
C SER A 205 4.22 12.87 25.69
N ASP A 206 4.43 11.56 25.58
CA ASP A 206 5.77 10.97 25.42
C ASP A 206 6.23 11.00 23.96
N PHE A 207 5.36 11.43 23.04
CA PHE A 207 5.59 11.45 21.60
C PHE A 207 5.49 12.87 21.04
N LYS A 208 6.42 13.18 20.15
CA LYS A 208 6.45 14.39 19.35
C LYS A 208 6.33 14.06 17.87
N ASP A 209 5.61 14.88 17.11
CA ASP A 209 5.57 14.81 15.65
C ASP A 209 6.86 15.35 15.00
N GLU A 210 6.90 15.37 13.67
CA GLU A 210 8.07 15.82 12.90
C GLU A 210 8.37 17.32 13.10
N GLU A 211 7.36 18.09 13.49
CA GLU A 211 7.44 19.51 13.85
C GLU A 211 7.77 19.73 15.34
N GLY A 212 7.92 18.66 16.12
CA GLY A 212 8.26 18.70 17.54
C GLY A 212 7.06 19.00 18.46
N LYS A 213 5.84 19.01 17.95
CA LYS A 213 4.61 19.21 18.72
C LYS A 213 4.13 17.89 19.33
N MET A 214 3.37 17.99 20.41
CA MET A 214 2.82 16.83 21.07
C MET A 214 1.85 16.07 20.16
N VAL A 215 2.01 14.76 20.07
CA VAL A 215 1.08 13.91 19.33
C VAL A 215 -0.25 13.85 20.07
N MET A 216 -1.37 13.92 19.34
CA MET A 216 -2.70 13.88 19.95
C MET A 216 -3.06 12.47 20.43
N PRO A 217 -3.81 12.30 21.54
CA PRO A 217 -4.34 11.02 21.96
C PRO A 217 -5.20 10.37 20.86
N ASN A 218 -4.78 9.20 20.37
CA ASN A 218 -5.47 8.50 19.29
C ASN A 218 -5.00 7.04 19.11
N TYR A 219 -5.62 6.31 18.18
CA TYR A 219 -5.11 5.02 17.69
C TYR A 219 -4.17 5.24 16.51
N TYR A 220 -2.95 4.70 16.58
CA TYR A 220 -1.92 4.86 15.56
C TYR A 220 -1.39 3.50 15.12
N VAL A 221 -1.45 3.22 13.81
CA VAL A 221 -0.88 1.98 13.26
C VAL A 221 0.60 2.18 13.00
N ILE A 222 1.42 1.40 13.68
CA ILE A 222 2.88 1.47 13.65
C ILE A 222 3.45 0.30 12.86
N VAL A 223 4.35 0.61 11.93
CA VAL A 223 5.01 -0.39 11.07
C VAL A 223 6.49 -0.55 11.35
N GLY A 224 7.07 0.27 12.22
CA GLY A 224 8.46 0.14 12.62
C GLY A 224 8.85 1.11 13.73
N ALA A 225 9.95 0.76 14.40
CA ALA A 225 10.61 1.56 15.42
C ALA A 225 12.12 1.56 15.18
N PHE A 226 12.73 2.74 15.15
CA PHE A 226 14.13 2.94 14.78
C PHE A 226 14.87 3.75 15.82
N LYS A 227 16.16 3.44 16.02
CA LYS A 227 17.05 4.29 16.81
C LYS A 227 17.53 5.52 16.03
N ASN A 228 17.62 5.42 14.71
CA ASN A 228 18.08 6.48 13.83
C ASN A 228 16.91 7.08 13.04
N LYS A 229 16.93 8.41 12.88
CA LYS A 229 15.93 9.12 12.08
C LYS A 229 15.97 8.67 10.62
N GLU A 230 17.16 8.45 10.07
CA GLU A 230 17.36 8.04 8.68
C GLU A 230 16.66 6.71 8.32
N GLY A 231 16.74 5.71 9.21
CA GLY A 231 16.04 4.44 8.99
C GLY A 231 14.52 4.58 9.02
N ALA A 232 14.01 5.46 9.89
CA ALA A 232 12.58 5.79 9.92
C ALA A 232 12.12 6.50 8.65
N GLU A 233 12.92 7.44 8.12
CA GLU A 233 12.65 8.15 6.87
C GLU A 233 12.66 7.22 5.65
N GLU A 234 13.58 6.26 5.60
CA GLU A 234 13.61 5.25 4.53
C GLU A 234 12.35 4.38 4.56
N GLN A 235 11.94 3.91 5.75
CA GLN A 235 10.70 3.14 5.88
C GLN A 235 9.48 4.01 5.55
N LYS A 236 9.41 5.27 5.98
CA LYS A 236 8.35 6.22 5.62
C LYS A 236 8.19 6.31 4.10
N LYS A 237 9.29 6.55 3.37
CA LYS A 237 9.29 6.59 1.89
C LYS A 237 8.76 5.29 1.28
N LYS A 238 9.17 4.14 1.82
CA LYS A 238 8.70 2.81 1.37
C LYS A 238 7.20 2.64 1.55
N TYR A 239 6.62 3.13 2.64
CA TYR A 239 5.19 3.00 2.92
C TYR A 239 4.33 3.99 2.14
N ILE A 240 4.79 5.24 1.98
CA ILE A 240 4.19 6.21 1.04
C ILE A 240 4.12 5.59 -0.36
N MET A 241 5.24 5.05 -0.84
CA MET A 241 5.29 4.37 -2.12
C MET A 241 4.40 3.12 -2.21
N ARG A 242 4.07 2.46 -1.10
CA ARG A 242 3.18 1.27 -1.04
C ARG A 242 1.69 1.64 -1.04
N GLY A 243 1.35 2.93 -1.07
CA GLY A 243 -0.03 3.41 -1.10
C GLY A 243 -0.54 3.92 0.25
N PHE A 244 0.36 4.25 1.18
CA PHE A 244 0.01 4.86 2.46
C PHE A 244 0.53 6.30 2.53
N PRO A 245 -0.15 7.26 1.88
CA PRO A 245 0.34 8.63 1.71
C PRO A 245 0.48 9.41 3.03
N LEU A 246 -0.31 9.05 4.04
CA LEU A 246 -0.33 9.72 5.35
C LEU A 246 0.74 9.20 6.33
N THR A 247 1.71 8.44 5.84
CA THR A 247 2.76 7.90 6.70
C THR A 247 3.61 9.03 7.28
N THR A 248 3.72 9.09 8.60
CA THR A 248 4.45 10.10 9.38
C THR A 248 5.39 9.44 10.40
N ILE A 249 6.28 10.21 11.02
CA ILE A 249 7.21 9.75 12.05
C ILE A 249 6.91 10.45 13.37
N PHE A 250 6.80 9.68 14.45
CA PHE A 250 6.76 10.19 15.81
C PHE A 250 8.07 9.88 16.53
N PHE A 251 8.61 10.86 17.26
CA PHE A 251 9.74 10.67 18.13
C PHE A 251 9.28 10.48 19.57
N ASN A 252 9.74 9.42 20.23
CA ASN A 252 9.48 9.21 21.65
C ASN A 252 10.67 9.67 22.49
N ASP A 253 10.49 10.73 23.27
CA ASP A 253 11.57 11.34 24.07
C ASP A 253 12.08 10.40 25.17
N LYS A 254 11.20 9.57 25.76
CA LYS A 254 11.57 8.67 26.86
C LYS A 254 12.39 7.46 26.41
N ARG A 255 12.12 6.96 25.20
CA ARG A 255 12.74 5.76 24.65
C ARG A 255 13.83 6.05 23.63
N ASN A 256 13.94 7.31 23.19
CA ASN A 256 14.85 7.74 22.13
C ASN A 256 14.68 6.89 20.85
N LEU A 257 13.43 6.74 20.42
CA LEU A 257 13.04 5.93 19.26
C LEU A 257 12.12 6.73 18.33
N TYR A 258 12.34 6.54 17.03
CA TYR A 258 11.48 7.04 15.95
C TYR A 258 10.51 5.94 15.54
N TYR A 259 9.22 6.24 15.58
CA TYR A 259 8.14 5.32 15.21
C TYR A 259 7.54 5.76 13.89
N VAL A 260 7.45 4.83 12.93
CA VAL A 260 6.83 5.09 11.63
C VAL A 260 5.35 4.72 11.72
N CYS A 261 4.50 5.73 11.63
CA CYS A 261 3.06 5.62 11.73
C CYS A 261 2.43 5.77 10.35
N VAL A 262 1.55 4.85 9.97
CA VAL A 262 0.92 4.81 8.65
C VAL A 262 -0.40 5.58 8.63
N VAL A 263 -1.12 5.57 9.75
CA VAL A 263 -2.40 6.26 9.93
C VAL A 263 -2.65 6.53 11.42
N GLY A 264 -3.25 7.68 11.73
CA GLY A 264 -3.86 7.99 13.02
C GLY A 264 -5.37 8.08 12.88
N THR A 265 -6.14 7.39 13.73
CA THR A 265 -7.61 7.34 13.68
C THR A 265 -8.22 7.30 15.06
N THR A 266 -9.38 7.96 15.23
CA THR A 266 -10.18 7.95 16.47
C THR A 266 -11.03 6.69 16.64
N ASN A 267 -11.04 5.80 15.66
CA ASN A 267 -11.83 4.59 15.66
C ASN A 267 -10.93 3.34 15.66
N GLU A 268 -11.06 2.51 16.69
CA GLU A 268 -10.36 1.23 16.83
C GLU A 268 -10.62 0.26 15.67
N GLU A 269 -11.85 0.20 15.16
CA GLU A 269 -12.21 -0.66 14.03
C GLU A 269 -11.48 -0.25 12.75
N ALA A 270 -11.36 1.06 12.52
CA ALA A 270 -10.60 1.61 11.40
C ALA A 270 -9.09 1.31 11.56
N ALA A 271 -8.56 1.40 12.79
CA ALA A 271 -7.16 1.05 13.06
C ALA A 271 -6.86 -0.43 12.80
N ASN A 272 -7.78 -1.32 13.18
CA ASN A 272 -7.65 -2.77 12.96
C ASN A 272 -7.70 -3.14 11.47
N LYS A 273 -8.55 -2.46 10.68
CA LYS A 273 -8.60 -2.64 9.22
C LYS A 273 -7.27 -2.25 8.55
N GLU A 274 -6.76 -1.08 8.90
CA GLU A 274 -5.49 -0.57 8.35
C GLU A 274 -4.29 -1.40 8.82
N LEU A 275 -4.33 -1.94 10.04
CA LEU A 275 -3.35 -2.90 10.53
C LEU A 275 -3.29 -4.16 9.66
N ALA A 276 -4.44 -4.71 9.25
CA ALA A 276 -4.50 -5.89 8.40
C ALA A 276 -3.83 -5.64 7.04
N ASP A 277 -4.07 -4.47 6.44
CA ASP A 277 -3.45 -4.07 5.17
C ASP A 277 -1.93 -3.84 5.32
N ALA A 278 -1.51 -3.22 6.43
CA ALA A 278 -0.09 -3.01 6.74
C ALA A 278 0.67 -4.32 7.01
N LYS A 279 0.01 -5.33 7.62
CA LYS A 279 0.60 -6.63 7.93
C LYS A 279 1.05 -7.43 6.70
N PHE A 280 0.45 -7.18 5.54
CA PHE A 280 0.89 -7.79 4.27
C PHE A 280 2.33 -7.37 3.87
N GLY A 281 2.82 -6.24 4.37
CA GLY A 281 4.17 -5.73 4.10
C GLY A 281 5.12 -5.72 5.30
N THR A 282 4.59 -5.80 6.52
CA THR A 282 5.28 -5.85 7.82
C THR A 282 4.47 -6.71 8.78
N PRO A 283 4.78 -8.02 8.89
CA PRO A 283 4.07 -8.93 9.79
C PRO A 283 4.03 -8.45 11.25
N ASP A 284 5.08 -7.73 11.65
CA ASP A 284 5.25 -7.17 13.00
C ASP A 284 4.57 -5.81 13.20
N ALA A 285 3.62 -5.40 12.35
CA ALA A 285 2.87 -4.16 12.61
C ALA A 285 2.00 -4.27 13.87
N TRP A 286 1.87 -3.17 14.62
CA TRP A 286 1.04 -3.08 15.84
C TRP A 286 0.33 -1.73 15.93
N ILE A 287 -0.62 -1.59 16.86
CA ILE A 287 -1.36 -0.35 17.14
C ILE A 287 -0.82 0.26 18.44
N PHE A 288 -0.51 1.55 18.42
CA PHE A 288 -0.39 2.36 19.64
C PHE A 288 -1.74 3.00 19.95
N VAL A 289 -2.21 2.80 21.17
CA VAL A 289 -3.30 3.58 21.77
C VAL A 289 -2.65 4.65 22.63
N LEU A 290 -2.58 5.87 22.11
CA LEU A 290 -2.06 7.01 22.83
C LEU A 290 -3.19 7.65 23.64
N LYS A 291 -3.01 7.71 24.96
CA LYS A 291 -3.94 8.34 25.90
C LYS A 291 -3.40 9.67 26.41
#